data_AF-A0A537R8M2-F1
#
_entry.id   AF-A0A537R8M2-F1
#
_cell.length_a   1.000
_cell.length_b   1.000
_cell.length_c   1.000
_cell.angle_alpha   90.00
_cell.angle_beta   90.00
_cell.angle_gamma   90.00
#
_symmetry.space_group_name_H-M   'P 1'
#
loop_
_entity.id
_entity.type
_entity.pdbx_description
1 polymer ?
#
loop_
_entity_poly.entity_id
_entity_poly.type
_entity_poly.pdbx_seq_one_letter_code
_entity_poly.pdbx_strand_id
1 'polypeptide(L)'
;NAYYREENAPDIDEDDYKLLIDGLVDDKRPWTLDQLYALPQETQITRLVCIEGWSAIGKWTGTPLREFLRRIGADTRAKYVHFTCAEGYSSSIDMATALHPQTQLTFKYDGEVLPPKYGFPMRVRIPTKLGFKNPKHVIGLVVLNNYTGGYWEDQGYNWFSGL
;
A
#
# COMPACT_ATOMS: atom_id res chain seq x y z
N ASN A 1 -2.58 10.18 -3.12
CA ASN A 1 -1.90 9.87 -4.38
C ASN A 1 -2.24 10.87 -5.49
N ALA A 2 -3.03 11.94 -5.25
CA ALA A 2 -3.40 12.95 -6.25
C ALA A 2 -4.08 12.40 -7.53
N TYR A 3 -4.56 11.15 -7.48
CA TYR A 3 -5.14 10.47 -8.63
C TYR A 3 -6.61 10.85 -8.87
N TYR A 4 -7.37 11.00 -7.78
CA TYR A 4 -8.78 11.39 -7.78
C TYR A 4 -9.03 12.48 -6.73
N ARG A 5 -10.11 13.26 -6.90
CA ARG A 5 -10.60 14.21 -5.87
C ARG A 5 -11.36 13.46 -4.78
N GLU A 6 -11.35 13.94 -3.54
CA GLU A 6 -11.89 13.21 -2.38
C GLU A 6 -13.34 12.71 -2.57
N GLU A 7 -14.19 13.48 -3.23
CA GLU A 7 -15.58 13.10 -3.55
C GLU A 7 -15.71 11.89 -4.48
N ASN A 8 -14.64 11.54 -5.20
CA ASN A 8 -14.58 10.39 -6.11
C ASN A 8 -13.86 9.18 -5.47
N ALA A 9 -13.67 9.17 -4.15
CA ALA A 9 -13.16 7.99 -3.47
C ALA A 9 -14.07 6.79 -3.77
N PRO A 10 -13.51 5.62 -4.16
CA PRO A 10 -14.32 4.44 -4.41
C PRO A 10 -15.03 4.01 -3.12
N ASP A 11 -16.29 3.61 -3.28
CA ASP A 11 -17.04 2.92 -2.24
C ASP A 11 -16.71 1.43 -2.35
N ILE A 12 -16.17 0.85 -1.28
CA ILE A 12 -15.73 -0.55 -1.25
C ILE A 12 -16.56 -1.26 -0.21
N ASP A 13 -17.28 -2.29 -0.65
CA ASP A 13 -17.99 -3.20 0.24
C ASP A 13 -16.97 -4.06 1.01
N GLU A 14 -17.03 -4.02 2.34
CA GLU A 14 -16.12 -4.73 3.22
C GLU A 14 -16.38 -6.25 3.26
N ASP A 15 -17.62 -6.67 3.05
CA ASP A 15 -18.02 -8.08 3.09
C ASP A 15 -17.47 -8.83 1.86
N ASP A 16 -17.47 -8.16 0.72
CA ASP A 16 -16.97 -8.68 -0.55
C ASP A 16 -15.47 -8.45 -0.78
N TYR A 17 -14.83 -7.61 0.06
CA TYR A 17 -13.42 -7.26 -0.11
C TYR A 17 -12.50 -8.48 -0.08
N LYS A 18 -11.60 -8.55 -1.06
CA LYS A 18 -10.45 -9.47 -1.09
C LYS A 18 -9.20 -8.73 -1.56
N LEU A 19 -8.10 -8.95 -0.85
CA LEU A 19 -6.75 -8.63 -1.35
C LEU A 19 -6.25 -9.81 -2.19
N LEU A 20 -6.08 -9.59 -3.49
CA LEU A 20 -5.55 -10.58 -4.43
C LEU A 20 -4.02 -10.60 -4.35
N ILE A 21 -3.45 -11.81 -4.30
CA ILE A 21 -2.01 -12.05 -4.14
C ILE A 21 -1.50 -12.84 -5.34
N ASP A 22 -0.42 -12.38 -5.98
CA ASP A 22 0.18 -13.06 -7.13
C ASP A 22 1.70 -12.86 -7.24
N GLY A 23 2.30 -13.43 -8.27
CA GLY A 23 3.71 -13.34 -8.59
C GLY A 23 4.55 -14.43 -7.90
N LEU A 24 5.74 -14.03 -7.45
CA LEU A 24 6.75 -14.86 -6.81
C LEU A 24 6.46 -15.03 -5.31
N VAL A 25 5.37 -15.74 -5.01
CA VAL A 25 4.85 -16.02 -3.68
C VAL A 25 4.37 -17.47 -3.60
N ASP A 26 4.50 -18.10 -2.42
CA ASP A 26 4.07 -19.48 -2.21
C ASP A 26 2.55 -19.62 -2.07
N ASP A 27 1.89 -18.68 -1.39
CA ASP A 27 0.45 -18.69 -1.14
C ASP A 27 -0.26 -17.52 -1.83
N LYS A 28 -1.02 -17.85 -2.89
CA LYS A 28 -1.79 -16.90 -3.71
C LYS A 28 -3.26 -16.81 -3.32
N ARG A 29 -3.66 -17.42 -2.21
CA ARG A 29 -5.06 -17.34 -1.77
C ARG A 29 -5.44 -15.87 -1.49
N PRO A 30 -6.62 -15.42 -1.95
CA PRO A 30 -7.11 -14.10 -1.61
C PRO A 30 -7.32 -13.94 -0.09
N TRP A 31 -6.99 -12.76 0.43
CA TRP A 31 -7.16 -12.44 1.85
C TRP A 31 -8.42 -11.61 2.08
N THR A 32 -9.25 -12.02 3.04
CA THR A 32 -10.41 -11.22 3.47
C THR A 32 -9.97 -10.09 4.40
N LEU A 33 -10.86 -9.11 4.60
CA LEU A 33 -10.56 -7.99 5.47
C LEU A 33 -10.35 -8.44 6.93
N ASP A 34 -11.20 -9.34 7.44
CA ASP A 34 -11.05 -9.94 8.77
C ASP A 34 -9.69 -10.61 8.97
N GLN A 35 -9.21 -11.35 7.97
CA GLN A 35 -7.90 -12.00 8.05
C GLN A 35 -6.77 -10.99 8.11
N LEU A 36 -6.85 -9.89 7.34
CA LEU A 36 -5.88 -8.81 7.36
C LEU A 36 -5.90 -8.07 8.70
N TYR A 37 -7.09 -7.79 9.25
CA TYR A 37 -7.25 -7.07 10.51
C TYR A 37 -6.81 -7.92 11.72
N ALA A 38 -6.86 -9.25 11.62
CA ALA A 38 -6.37 -10.16 12.64
C ALA A 38 -4.83 -10.30 12.68
N LEU A 39 -4.11 -9.78 11.67
CA LEU A 39 -2.65 -9.81 11.66
C LEU A 39 -2.07 -8.93 12.78
N PRO A 40 -0.84 -9.21 13.26
CA PRO A 40 -0.15 -8.32 14.19
C PRO A 40 -0.06 -6.90 13.62
N GLN A 41 -0.45 -5.91 14.43
CA GLN A 41 -0.46 -4.51 14.03
C GLN A 41 0.48 -3.67 14.90
N GLU A 42 1.09 -2.68 14.28
CA GLU A 42 1.94 -1.68 14.93
C GLU A 42 1.36 -0.29 14.66
N THR A 43 1.54 0.63 15.62
CA THR A 43 1.17 2.04 15.42
C THR A 43 2.42 2.87 15.14
N GLN A 44 2.40 3.65 14.07
CA GLN A 44 3.48 4.52 13.66
C GLN A 44 2.98 5.96 13.46
N ILE A 45 3.65 6.93 14.07
CA ILE A 45 3.41 8.36 13.81
C ILE A 45 4.42 8.81 12.76
N THR A 46 3.95 9.04 11.53
CA THR A 46 4.83 9.28 10.37
C THR A 46 4.37 10.48 9.57
N ARG A 47 5.35 11.19 8.96
CA ARG A 47 5.10 12.29 8.04
C ARG A 47 4.90 11.76 6.62
N LEU A 48 3.87 12.25 5.94
CA LEU A 48 3.71 12.14 4.49
C LEU A 48 4.19 13.46 3.87
N VAL A 49 5.07 13.39 2.87
CA VAL A 49 5.51 14.55 2.07
C VAL A 49 4.94 14.39 0.66
N CYS A 50 4.16 15.37 0.21
CA CYS A 50 3.62 15.39 -1.14
C CYS A 50 4.60 16.08 -2.09
N ILE A 51 4.63 15.63 -3.34
CA ILE A 51 5.40 16.27 -4.41
C ILE A 51 4.93 17.71 -4.66
N GLU A 52 3.67 18.01 -4.35
CA GLU A 52 3.06 19.34 -4.47
C GLU A 52 3.54 20.35 -3.41
N GLY A 53 4.53 19.98 -2.58
CA GLY A 53 5.17 20.90 -1.64
C GLY A 53 4.54 20.99 -0.25
N TRP A 54 3.50 20.19 0.04
CA TRP A 54 2.89 20.12 1.37
C TRP A 54 3.26 18.83 2.12
N SER A 55 3.09 18.82 3.44
CA SER A 55 3.28 17.61 4.26
C SER A 55 2.28 17.54 5.40
N ALA A 56 2.02 16.33 5.90
CA ALA A 56 1.13 16.07 7.03
C ALA A 56 1.67 14.94 7.90
N ILE A 57 1.48 15.04 9.22
CA ILE A 57 1.80 13.98 10.18
C ILE A 57 0.51 13.23 10.50
N GLY A 58 0.58 11.89 10.56
CA GLY A 58 -0.54 11.05 10.95
C GLY A 58 -0.12 9.90 11.84
N LYS A 59 -1.04 9.44 12.68
CA LYS A 59 -0.93 8.23 13.50
C LYS A 59 -1.63 7.09 12.76
N TRP A 60 -0.85 6.14 12.29
CA TRP A 60 -1.31 5.05 11.42
C TRP A 60 -1.14 3.72 12.15
N THR A 61 -2.11 2.83 12.03
CA THR A 61 -2.02 1.47 12.61
C THR A 61 -2.31 0.42 11.55
N GLY A 62 -1.49 -0.63 11.53
CA GLY A 62 -1.65 -1.79 10.67
C GLY A 62 -0.43 -2.71 10.67
N THR A 63 -0.36 -3.64 9.74
CA THR A 63 0.65 -4.70 9.71
C THR A 63 1.89 -4.27 8.91
N PRO A 64 3.12 -4.40 9.45
CA PRO A 64 4.33 -4.18 8.68
C PRO A 64 4.35 -5.04 7.41
N LEU A 65 4.61 -4.43 6.24
CA LEU A 65 4.52 -5.14 4.96
C LEU A 65 5.47 -6.33 4.89
N ARG A 66 6.68 -6.22 5.45
CA ARG A 66 7.63 -7.34 5.57
C ARG A 66 7.03 -8.59 6.23
N GLU A 67 6.17 -8.40 7.23
CA GLU A 67 5.57 -9.50 7.98
C GLU A 67 4.46 -10.15 7.16
N PHE A 68 3.70 -9.36 6.41
CA PHE A 68 2.73 -9.88 5.46
C PHE A 68 3.41 -10.66 4.33
N LEU A 69 4.46 -10.10 3.71
CA LEU A 69 5.26 -10.75 2.68
C LEU A 69 5.82 -12.10 3.16
N ARG A 70 6.32 -12.18 4.40
CA ARG A 70 6.78 -13.42 5.01
C ARG A 70 5.67 -14.46 5.14
N ARG A 71 4.44 -14.05 5.50
CA ARG A 71 3.29 -14.94 5.71
C ARG A 71 2.76 -15.55 4.43
N ILE A 72 2.78 -14.80 3.33
CA ILE A 72 2.39 -15.31 2.00
C ILE A 72 3.52 -16.07 1.29
N GLY A 73 4.68 -16.23 1.94
CA GLY A 73 5.85 -16.89 1.35
C GLY A 73 6.41 -16.14 0.14
N ALA A 74 6.49 -14.82 0.21
CA ALA A 74 7.09 -14.03 -0.87
C ALA A 74 8.60 -14.29 -1.02
N ASP A 75 9.08 -14.44 -2.25
CA ASP A 75 10.52 -14.45 -2.52
C ASP A 75 11.09 -13.05 -2.31
N THR A 76 11.69 -12.81 -1.14
CA THR A 76 12.29 -11.51 -0.81
C THR A 76 13.57 -11.19 -1.57
N ARG A 77 14.04 -12.09 -2.45
CA ARG A 77 15.11 -11.81 -3.43
C ARG A 77 14.54 -11.22 -4.73
N ALA A 78 13.22 -11.25 -4.91
CA ALA A 78 12.56 -10.54 -6.00
C ALA A 78 12.81 -9.03 -5.87
N LYS A 79 12.73 -8.32 -6.99
CA LYS A 79 13.15 -6.91 -7.04
C LYS A 79 12.06 -5.93 -6.65
N TYR A 80 10.79 -6.25 -6.87
CA TYR A 80 9.69 -5.30 -6.76
C TYR A 80 8.42 -5.90 -6.14
N VAL A 81 7.60 -5.02 -5.59
CA VAL A 81 6.21 -5.27 -5.22
C VAL A 81 5.33 -4.28 -5.98
N HIS A 82 4.34 -4.79 -6.71
CA HIS A 82 3.34 -4.00 -7.42
C HIS A 82 2.01 -4.01 -6.67
N PHE A 83 1.34 -2.87 -6.63
CA PHE A 83 0.03 -2.70 -6.02
C PHE A 83 -0.98 -2.22 -7.04
N THR A 84 -2.17 -2.82 -7.01
CA THR A 84 -3.35 -2.41 -7.80
C THR A 84 -4.42 -1.92 -6.84
N CYS A 85 -5.10 -0.84 -7.20
CA CYS A 85 -6.12 -0.19 -6.37
C CYS A 85 -7.49 -0.24 -7.07
N ALA A 86 -8.55 -0.19 -6.26
CA ALA A 86 -9.92 -0.36 -6.74
C ALA A 86 -10.31 0.66 -7.82
N GLU A 87 -9.79 1.87 -7.73
CA GLU A 87 -10.08 2.97 -8.66
C GLU A 87 -9.27 2.90 -9.97
N GLY A 88 -8.46 1.87 -10.19
CA GLY A 88 -7.58 1.73 -11.35
C GLY A 88 -6.18 2.36 -11.16
N TYR A 89 -5.92 2.95 -9.99
CA TYR A 89 -4.57 3.42 -9.63
C TYR A 89 -3.61 2.24 -9.43
N SER A 90 -2.37 2.42 -9.85
CA SER A 90 -1.30 1.44 -9.60
C SER A 90 -0.04 2.13 -9.11
N SER A 91 0.74 1.41 -8.31
CA SER A 91 2.06 1.86 -7.87
C SER A 91 2.94 0.65 -7.61
N SER A 92 4.25 0.81 -7.74
CA SER A 92 5.21 -0.24 -7.41
C SER A 92 6.36 0.30 -6.58
N ILE A 93 6.99 -0.54 -5.76
CA ILE A 93 8.16 -0.20 -4.96
C ILE A 93 9.22 -1.28 -5.10
N ASP A 94 10.48 -0.90 -4.89
CA ASP A 94 11.56 -1.88 -4.76
C ASP A 94 11.40 -2.71 -3.48
N MET A 95 11.93 -3.93 -3.49
CA MET A 95 11.81 -4.86 -2.38
C MET A 95 12.47 -4.33 -1.09
N ALA A 96 13.55 -3.54 -1.18
CA ALA A 96 14.16 -2.94 0.01
C ALA A 96 13.21 -1.94 0.69
N THR A 97 12.52 -1.12 -0.11
CA THR A 97 11.42 -0.28 0.39
C THR A 97 10.28 -1.12 0.96
N ALA A 98 9.88 -2.22 0.31
CA ALA A 98 8.80 -3.09 0.79
C ALA A 98 9.12 -3.73 2.16
N LEU A 99 10.39 -4.12 2.36
CA LEU A 99 10.88 -4.73 3.60
C LEU A 99 11.23 -3.71 4.70
N HIS A 100 11.24 -2.42 4.36
CA HIS A 100 11.58 -1.37 5.29
C HIS A 100 10.65 -1.39 6.53
N PRO A 101 11.17 -1.22 7.76
CA PRO A 101 10.36 -1.32 8.99
C PRO A 101 9.15 -0.37 9.05
N GLN A 102 9.21 0.75 8.34
CA GLN A 102 8.13 1.74 8.30
C GLN A 102 7.13 1.51 7.16
N THR A 103 7.36 0.55 6.26
CA THR A 103 6.39 0.22 5.21
C THR A 103 5.31 -0.69 5.78
N GLN A 104 4.06 -0.27 5.66
CA GLN A 104 2.94 -0.83 6.42
C GLN A 104 1.69 -0.96 5.55
N LEU A 105 1.03 -2.12 5.63
CA LEU A 105 -0.38 -2.27 5.27
C LEU A 105 -1.20 -1.63 6.39
N THR A 106 -1.83 -0.51 6.10
CA THR A 106 -2.48 0.34 7.11
C THR A 106 -3.99 0.21 7.02
N PHE A 107 -4.62 0.05 8.18
CA PHE A 107 -6.06 -0.20 8.33
C PHE A 107 -6.77 0.87 9.16
N LYS A 108 -6.01 1.62 9.97
CA LYS A 108 -6.56 2.63 10.89
C LYS A 108 -5.79 3.95 10.82
N TYR A 109 -6.51 5.04 11.08
CA TYR A 109 -5.98 6.37 11.29
C TYR A 109 -6.49 6.92 12.63
N ASP A 110 -5.56 7.34 13.48
CA ASP A 110 -5.84 7.87 14.82
C ASP A 110 -6.69 6.94 15.70
N GLY A 111 -6.48 5.63 15.60
CA GLY A 111 -7.19 4.61 16.38
C GLY A 111 -8.48 4.10 15.75
N GLU A 112 -9.03 4.82 14.78
CA GLU A 112 -10.26 4.46 14.07
C GLU A 112 -9.97 3.81 12.72
N VAL A 113 -10.90 2.97 12.24
CA VAL A 113 -10.83 2.40 10.88
C VAL A 113 -10.72 3.54 9.85
N LEU A 114 -9.94 3.31 8.80
CA LEU A 114 -9.74 4.32 7.76
C LEU A 114 -11.08 4.79 7.20
N PRO A 115 -11.33 6.11 7.06
CA PRO A 115 -12.41 6.59 6.20
C PRO A 115 -12.02 6.40 4.71
N PRO A 116 -13.00 6.37 3.79
CA PRO A 116 -12.74 6.27 2.33
C PRO A 116 -11.69 7.26 1.83
N LYS A 117 -11.77 8.53 2.24
CA LYS A 117 -10.77 9.56 1.89
C LYS A 117 -9.32 9.19 2.21
N TYR A 118 -9.09 8.33 3.20
CA TYR A 118 -7.76 7.87 3.60
C TYR A 118 -7.40 6.50 3.04
N GLY A 119 -8.27 5.88 2.25
CA GLY A 119 -7.98 4.63 1.55
C GLY A 119 -8.60 3.40 2.21
N PHE A 120 -9.77 3.54 2.84
CA PHE A 120 -10.56 2.38 3.27
C PHE A 120 -10.69 1.34 2.13
N PRO A 121 -10.65 0.03 2.41
CA PRO A 121 -10.45 -0.59 3.73
C PRO A 121 -8.97 -0.80 4.10
N MET A 122 -8.07 -0.62 3.14
CA MET A 122 -6.64 -0.74 3.32
C MET A 122 -5.86 0.17 2.37
N ARG A 123 -4.81 0.79 2.91
CA ARG A 123 -3.80 1.51 2.12
C ARG A 123 -2.41 0.98 2.42
N VAL A 124 -1.42 1.36 1.61
CA VAL A 124 0.00 1.17 1.96
C VAL A 124 0.59 2.51 2.38
N ARG A 125 1.22 2.53 3.56
CA ARG A 125 2.03 3.65 4.06
C ARG A 125 3.50 3.31 3.86
N ILE A 126 4.22 4.21 3.19
CA ILE A 126 5.64 4.09 2.85
C ILE A 126 6.29 5.45 3.17
N PRO A 127 6.68 5.69 4.44
CA PRO A 127 7.18 6.98 4.90
C PRO A 127 8.51 7.43 4.27
N THR A 128 9.26 6.51 3.67
CA THR A 128 10.51 6.79 2.95
C THR A 128 10.26 7.29 1.51
N LYS A 129 9.00 7.47 1.11
CA LYS A 129 8.60 7.84 -0.25
C LYS A 129 7.64 9.01 -0.27
N LEU A 130 7.59 9.70 -1.40
CA LEU A 130 6.61 10.75 -1.67
C LEU A 130 5.16 10.22 -1.67
N GLY A 131 4.22 11.12 -1.40
CA GLY A 131 2.82 10.79 -1.13
C GLY A 131 2.08 10.07 -2.26
N PHE A 132 2.56 10.19 -3.51
CA PHE A 132 1.95 9.46 -4.63
C PHE A 132 2.29 7.96 -4.61
N LYS A 133 3.49 7.58 -4.13
CA LYS A 133 3.92 6.19 -3.96
C LYS A 133 3.17 5.44 -2.84
N ASN A 134 2.23 6.08 -2.16
CA ASN A 134 1.50 5.53 -1.02
C ASN A 134 0.06 5.17 -1.46
N PRO A 135 -0.14 4.03 -2.15
CA PRO A 135 -1.43 3.66 -2.74
C PRO A 135 -2.52 3.52 -1.67
N LYS A 136 -3.74 3.88 -2.07
CA LYS A 136 -4.97 3.76 -1.27
C LYS A 136 -5.85 2.66 -1.88
N HIS A 137 -6.85 2.18 -1.13
CA HIS A 137 -7.86 1.27 -1.68
C HIS A 137 -7.25 0.04 -2.37
N VAL A 138 -6.20 -0.52 -1.77
CA VAL A 138 -5.39 -1.55 -2.43
C VAL A 138 -6.17 -2.85 -2.46
N ILE A 139 -6.27 -3.46 -3.64
CA ILE A 139 -6.99 -4.71 -3.90
C ILE A 139 -6.08 -5.81 -4.46
N GLY A 140 -4.85 -5.47 -4.86
CA GLY A 140 -3.89 -6.42 -5.42
C GLY A 140 -2.47 -6.17 -4.96
N LEU A 141 -1.72 -7.24 -4.74
CA LEU A 141 -0.29 -7.23 -4.45
C LEU A 141 0.40 -8.33 -5.29
N VAL A 142 1.42 -7.94 -6.04
CA VAL A 142 2.21 -8.87 -6.87
C VAL A 142 3.69 -8.73 -6.54
N VAL A 143 4.39 -9.85 -6.35
CA VAL A 143 5.85 -9.88 -6.16
C VAL A 143 6.54 -10.31 -7.45
N LEU A 144 7.53 -9.55 -7.92
CA LEU A 144 8.06 -9.72 -9.28
C LEU A 144 9.49 -9.17 -9.46
N ASN A 145 10.15 -9.61 -10.53
CA ASN A 145 11.51 -9.17 -10.89
C ASN A 145 11.56 -8.02 -11.91
N ASN A 146 10.50 -7.86 -12.70
CA ASN A 146 10.42 -6.81 -13.70
C ASN A 146 9.77 -5.58 -13.08
N TYR A 147 10.32 -4.41 -13.36
CA TYR A 147 9.69 -3.16 -12.98
C TYR A 147 8.48 -2.90 -13.87
N THR A 148 7.31 -2.63 -13.27
CA THR A 148 6.03 -2.45 -13.98
C THR A 148 5.60 -0.99 -14.09
N GLY A 149 6.39 -0.03 -13.62
CA GLY A 149 5.91 1.34 -13.54
C GLY A 149 4.87 1.52 -12.45
N GLY A 150 3.97 2.45 -12.71
CA GLY A 150 2.90 2.91 -11.83
C GLY A 150 2.28 4.14 -12.46
N TYR A 151 1.06 4.49 -12.05
CA TYR A 151 0.30 5.51 -12.77
C TYR A 151 1.07 6.83 -12.97
N TRP A 152 1.82 7.31 -11.98
CA TRP A 152 2.56 8.57 -12.11
C TRP A 152 3.90 8.41 -12.83
N GLU A 153 4.55 7.27 -12.65
CA GLU A 153 5.80 6.93 -13.31
C GLU A 153 5.60 6.79 -14.82
N ASP A 154 4.46 6.25 -15.24
CA ASP A 154 4.05 6.17 -16.65
C ASP A 154 3.80 7.57 -17.27
N GLN A 155 3.61 8.59 -16.42
CA GLN A 155 3.50 10.00 -16.80
C GLN A 155 4.84 10.75 -16.68
N GLY A 156 5.95 10.05 -16.47
CA GLY A 156 7.30 10.61 -16.43
C GLY A 156 7.80 11.01 -15.04
N TYR A 157 7.09 10.67 -13.96
CA TYR A 157 7.58 10.92 -12.60
C TYR A 157 8.74 9.98 -12.26
N ASN A 158 9.64 10.43 -11.37
CA ASN A 158 10.77 9.62 -10.93
C ASN A 158 10.28 8.31 -10.29
N TRP A 159 10.84 7.18 -10.72
CA TRP A 159 10.37 5.87 -10.27
C TRP A 159 10.61 5.59 -8.78
N PHE A 160 11.74 6.09 -8.25
CA PHE A 160 12.16 5.80 -6.88
C PHE A 160 11.47 6.72 -5.89
N SER A 161 11.36 8.02 -6.18
CA SER A 161 10.70 9.07 -5.38
C SER A 161 10.86 8.93 -3.86
N GLY A 162 12.13 8.76 -3.45
CA GLY A 162 12.54 8.67 -2.06
C GLY A 162 12.61 10.02 -1.34
N LEU A 163 12.60 9.95 -0.01
CA LEU A 163 12.84 11.05 0.94
C LEU A 163 14.12 10.81 1.73
#